data_AF-A0A8U0HQ22-F1
#
_entry.id   AF-A0A8U0HQ22-F1
#
_cell.length_a   1.000
_cell.length_b   1.000
_cell.length_c   1.000
_cell.angle_alpha   90.00
_cell.angle_beta   90.00
_cell.angle_gamma   90.00
#
_symmetry.space_group_name_H-M   'P 1'
#
loop_
_entity.id
_entity.type
_entity.pdbx_description
1 polymer ?
#
loop_
_entity_poly.entity_id
_entity_poly.type
_entity_poly.pdbx_seq_one_letter_code
_entity_poly.pdbx_strand_id
1 'polypeptide(L)'
;MADAYDDLLDRYERINALQDGSGVLYWDQQVMMPEGGTPARSEQLSALSAVTHEQLTADETERLLDAAEDEDLTDEQAAVVRELRREYDRATQVPERLVEEHSRLQSEAQDDWREAKADDDFSAFEPILSDLLDLRVERAEHIDPDRDPYEVMFEDREPYLELDTVERIFEELKDGLVPLIDDIRASEEIPDAFDGTFDVDAQESLSRDVLDLLDYDWDRGRLDTSAHPFMSGNQFDARITTRFDETDLLGAVSSTVHEFGHATYALGLRDDAYGSPLGQPRSSGVHESQSRFWENHVGRTREFWELVLPTVKDRFPQVSDVTPEEAYRTANRIESGSLIRTEADELTYHMHIILRSEIEREFVSGDLAVSEIPAAWDDKMERYLGVRPDSDSEGCLQDIHWTGGFASFQNYTVGSVLAAQLWATIEEELDDPRGLIAAGDFGPIRDWLTENVHRHGSRYTTDELIREATGEDLTADYFLDYAEEKFGEIYGL
;
A
#
# COMPACT_ATOMS: atom_id res chain seq x y z
N MET A 1 34.10 23.78 11.05
CA MET A 1 32.76 23.96 11.63
C MET A 1 32.07 22.63 11.37
N ALA A 2 31.09 22.21 12.17
CA ALA A 2 30.20 21.17 11.68
C ALA A 2 29.52 21.76 10.43
N ASP A 3 29.43 20.99 9.35
CA ASP A 3 28.78 21.43 8.13
C ASP A 3 27.26 21.46 8.42
N ALA A 4 26.52 22.45 7.91
CA ALA A 4 25.12 22.66 8.23
C ALA A 4 24.26 21.44 7.87
N TYR A 5 24.65 20.72 6.81
CA TYR A 5 24.09 19.42 6.48
C TYR A 5 24.18 18.40 7.65
N ASP A 6 25.35 18.28 8.30
CA ASP A 6 25.54 17.31 9.38
C ASP A 6 24.68 17.68 10.59
N ASP A 7 24.59 18.98 10.93
CA ASP A 7 23.74 19.47 12.02
C ASP A 7 22.23 19.26 11.71
N LEU A 8 21.83 19.39 10.44
CA LEU A 8 20.46 19.10 9.97
C LEU A 8 20.16 17.60 10.09
N LEU A 9 21.08 16.74 9.65
CA LEU A 9 20.94 15.30 9.71
C LEU A 9 20.85 14.81 11.16
N ASP A 10 21.76 15.25 12.03
CA ASP A 10 21.75 14.95 13.48
C ASP A 10 20.41 15.32 14.14
N ARG A 11 19.76 16.39 13.65
CA ARG A 11 18.44 16.81 14.12
C ARG A 11 17.35 15.88 13.60
N TYR A 12 17.39 15.54 12.30
CA TYR A 12 16.40 14.66 11.69
C TYR A 12 16.45 13.23 12.23
N GLU A 13 17.64 12.70 12.53
CA GLU A 13 17.79 11.38 13.17
C GLU A 13 17.01 11.29 14.49
N ARG A 14 16.93 12.40 15.25
CA ARG A 14 16.12 12.45 16.49
C ARG A 14 14.63 12.50 16.22
N ILE A 15 14.21 13.21 15.16
CA ILE A 15 12.83 13.24 14.70
C ILE A 15 12.41 11.82 14.27
N ASN A 16 13.24 11.16 13.45
CA ASN A 16 12.98 9.80 12.99
C ASN A 16 12.92 8.80 14.15
N ALA A 17 13.81 8.89 15.15
CA ALA A 17 13.74 8.04 16.32
C ALA A 17 12.42 8.19 17.13
N LEU A 18 11.82 9.38 17.16
CA LEU A 18 10.51 9.61 17.78
C LEU A 18 9.37 9.04 16.93
N GLN A 19 9.47 9.15 15.61
CA GLN A 19 8.53 8.55 14.66
C GLN A 19 8.56 7.02 14.78
N ASP A 20 9.74 6.41 14.82
CA ASP A 20 9.91 4.96 15.03
C ASP A 20 9.34 4.50 16.38
N GLY A 21 9.58 5.29 17.44
CA GLY A 21 8.96 5.05 18.74
C GLY A 21 7.42 5.08 18.67
N SER A 22 6.85 5.97 17.85
CA SER A 22 5.41 6.00 17.58
C SER A 22 4.95 4.78 16.79
N GLY A 23 5.73 4.33 15.81
CA GLY A 23 5.47 3.11 15.03
C GLY A 23 5.38 1.86 15.91
N VAL A 24 6.27 1.70 16.88
CA VAL A 24 6.21 0.57 17.83
C VAL A 24 4.96 0.64 18.73
N LEU A 25 4.57 1.84 19.18
CA LEU A 25 3.33 2.03 19.94
C LEU A 25 2.09 1.74 19.10
N TYR A 26 2.11 2.10 17.81
CA TYR A 26 1.05 1.75 16.88
C TYR A 26 0.97 0.23 16.69
N TRP A 27 2.10 -0.44 16.42
CA TRP A 27 2.15 -1.89 16.31
C TRP A 27 1.61 -2.59 17.57
N ASP A 28 2.05 -2.16 18.76
CA ASP A 28 1.56 -2.72 20.03
C ASP A 28 0.05 -2.54 20.18
N GLN A 29 -0.50 -1.41 19.72
CA GLN A 29 -1.93 -1.11 19.76
C GLN A 29 -2.74 -2.12 18.95
N GLN A 30 -2.21 -2.55 17.80
CA GLN A 30 -2.91 -3.47 16.89
C GLN A 30 -2.74 -4.95 17.27
N VAL A 31 -1.72 -5.30 18.05
CA VAL A 31 -1.33 -6.70 18.27
C VAL A 31 -1.44 -7.14 19.73
N MET A 32 -0.90 -6.36 20.68
CA MET A 32 -0.66 -6.81 22.06
C MET A 32 -1.46 -6.04 23.11
N MET A 33 -1.88 -4.81 22.79
CA MET A 33 -2.46 -3.88 23.76
C MET A 33 -3.83 -4.36 24.27
N PRO A 34 -4.08 -4.34 25.59
CA PRO A 34 -5.43 -4.59 26.12
C PRO A 34 -6.44 -3.53 25.67
N GLU A 35 -7.71 -3.92 25.47
CA GLU A 35 -8.81 -3.04 25.02
C GLU A 35 -8.94 -1.75 25.86
N GLY A 36 -8.72 -1.82 27.17
CA GLY A 36 -8.79 -0.65 28.07
C GLY A 36 -7.59 0.31 27.99
N GLY A 37 -6.60 0.03 27.14
CA GLY A 37 -5.36 0.81 27.01
C GLY A 37 -5.50 2.07 26.15
N THR A 38 -6.54 2.16 25.33
CA THR A 38 -6.72 3.22 24.33
C THR A 38 -6.52 4.65 24.88
N PRO A 39 -7.11 5.06 26.02
CA PRO A 39 -6.95 6.44 26.49
C PRO A 39 -5.48 6.85 26.73
N ALA A 40 -4.68 5.95 27.32
CA ALA A 40 -3.27 6.22 27.59
C ALA A 40 -2.42 6.10 26.31
N ARG A 41 -2.75 5.16 25.41
CA ARG A 41 -2.05 4.99 24.13
C ARG A 41 -2.24 6.22 23.23
N SER A 42 -3.46 6.76 23.16
CA SER A 42 -3.73 7.99 22.43
C SER A 42 -2.92 9.17 22.97
N GLU A 43 -2.84 9.35 24.30
CA GLU A 43 -2.00 10.40 24.90
C GLU A 43 -0.51 10.24 24.57
N GLN A 44 0.02 9.01 24.57
CA GLN A 44 1.42 8.73 24.21
C GLN A 44 1.71 9.10 22.76
N LEU A 45 0.87 8.66 21.82
CA LEU A 45 1.01 8.95 20.40
C LEU A 45 0.86 10.45 20.11
N SER A 46 -0.10 11.12 20.74
CA SER A 46 -0.29 12.56 20.63
C SER A 46 0.92 13.35 21.14
N ALA A 47 1.51 12.94 22.28
CA ALA A 47 2.70 13.61 22.80
C ALA A 47 3.92 13.44 21.90
N LEU A 48 4.15 12.25 21.32
CA LEU A 48 5.24 12.02 20.37
C LEU A 48 5.03 12.79 19.06
N SER A 49 3.80 12.81 18.55
CA SER A 49 3.44 13.59 17.36
C SER A 49 3.69 15.08 17.58
N ALA A 50 3.27 15.64 18.72
CA ALA A 50 3.48 17.05 19.05
C ALA A 50 4.97 17.42 19.13
N VAL A 51 5.80 16.61 19.82
CA VAL A 51 7.26 16.86 19.93
C VAL A 51 7.95 16.70 18.57
N THR A 52 7.50 15.74 17.76
CA THR A 52 8.00 15.54 16.40
C THR A 52 7.71 16.76 15.53
N HIS A 53 6.46 17.23 15.54
CA HIS A 53 6.03 18.41 14.80
C HIS A 53 6.78 19.66 15.26
N GLU A 54 6.87 19.91 16.57
CA GLU A 54 7.62 21.06 17.14
C GLU A 54 9.09 21.05 16.68
N GLN A 55 9.73 19.88 16.64
CA GLN A 55 11.11 19.80 16.18
C GLN A 55 11.23 20.00 14.68
N LEU A 56 10.34 19.44 13.87
CA LEU A 56 10.33 19.62 12.43
C LEU A 56 10.15 21.11 12.08
N THR A 57 9.16 21.78 12.66
CA THR A 57 8.76 23.16 12.29
C THR A 57 9.50 24.28 13.04
N ALA A 58 10.55 23.97 13.81
CA ALA A 58 11.31 24.98 14.53
C ALA A 58 12.14 25.89 13.61
N ASP A 59 12.30 27.16 13.99
CA ASP A 59 13.20 28.14 13.33
C ASP A 59 14.63 27.60 13.10
N GLU A 60 15.10 26.72 13.98
CA GLU A 60 16.41 26.10 13.85
C GLU A 60 16.47 25.10 12.68
N THR A 61 15.38 24.36 12.40
CA THR A 61 15.29 23.49 11.23
C THR A 61 15.34 24.30 9.95
N GLU A 62 14.58 25.41 9.89
CA GLU A 62 14.61 26.35 8.75
C GLU A 62 16.03 26.85 8.49
N ARG A 63 16.69 27.36 9.54
CA ARG A 63 18.04 27.90 9.47
C ARG A 63 19.06 26.86 8.98
N LEU A 64 18.91 25.60 9.40
CA LEU A 64 19.79 24.51 8.99
C LEU A 64 19.53 24.08 7.55
N LEU A 65 18.26 23.99 7.13
CA LEU A 65 17.90 23.71 5.75
C LEU A 65 18.45 24.78 4.80
N ASP A 66 18.20 26.06 5.09
CA ASP A 66 18.67 27.18 4.27
C ASP A 66 20.20 27.19 4.15
N ALA A 67 20.90 26.89 5.25
CA ALA A 67 22.35 26.83 5.25
C ALA A 67 22.90 25.60 4.49
N ALA A 68 22.25 24.45 4.62
CA ALA A 68 22.65 23.22 3.92
C ALA A 68 22.47 23.33 2.40
N GLU A 69 21.44 24.04 1.93
CA GLU A 69 21.20 24.30 0.50
C GLU A 69 22.31 25.14 -0.15
N ASP A 70 23.02 25.96 0.62
CA ASP A 70 24.15 26.78 0.15
C ASP A 70 25.50 26.02 0.17
N GLU A 71 25.54 24.78 0.68
CA GLU A 71 26.75 23.96 0.75
C GLU A 71 27.03 23.18 -0.55
N ASP A 72 28.27 22.70 -0.69
CA ASP A 72 28.67 21.83 -1.81
C ASP A 72 28.26 20.38 -1.47
N LEU A 73 26.99 20.05 -1.72
CA LEU A 73 26.38 18.76 -1.38
C LEU A 73 26.71 17.69 -2.42
N THR A 74 26.90 16.45 -1.96
CA THR A 74 26.83 15.27 -2.84
C THR A 74 25.39 15.01 -3.28
N ASP A 75 25.18 14.21 -4.33
CA ASP A 75 23.84 13.90 -4.84
C ASP A 75 22.92 13.29 -3.75
N GLU A 76 23.47 12.43 -2.88
CA GLU A 76 22.73 11.82 -1.76
C GLU A 76 22.38 12.85 -0.69
N GLN A 77 23.29 13.77 -0.36
CA GLN A 77 23.02 14.85 0.59
C GLN A 77 21.97 15.84 0.05
N ALA A 78 22.03 16.17 -1.24
CA ALA A 78 21.04 17.01 -1.90
C ALA A 78 19.65 16.36 -1.90
N ALA A 79 19.57 15.04 -2.08
CA ALA A 79 18.32 14.30 -1.95
C ALA A 79 17.75 14.39 -0.52
N VAL A 80 18.57 14.18 0.51
CA VAL A 80 18.16 14.35 1.91
C VAL A 80 17.59 15.76 2.14
N VAL A 81 18.31 16.80 1.72
CA VAL A 81 17.86 18.19 1.89
C VAL A 81 16.54 18.44 1.14
N ARG A 82 16.37 17.92 -0.08
CA ARG A 82 15.11 18.02 -0.85
C ARG A 82 13.92 17.41 -0.08
N GLU A 83 14.08 16.21 0.46
CA GLU A 83 12.99 15.53 1.20
C GLU A 83 12.65 16.28 2.48
N LEU A 84 13.66 16.69 3.24
CA LEU A 84 13.47 17.41 4.50
C LEU A 84 12.87 18.80 4.29
N ARG A 85 13.28 19.51 3.23
CA ARG A 85 12.68 20.78 2.83
C ARG A 85 11.20 20.61 2.51
N ARG A 86 10.86 19.58 1.71
CA ARG A 86 9.46 19.27 1.39
C ARG A 86 8.64 18.96 2.63
N GLU A 87 9.15 18.15 3.55
CA GLU A 87 8.47 17.83 4.81
C GLU A 87 8.26 19.08 5.67
N TYR A 88 9.30 19.92 5.80
CA TYR A 88 9.27 21.19 6.54
C TYR A 88 8.26 22.19 5.96
N ASP A 89 8.31 22.45 4.64
CA ASP A 89 7.46 23.46 3.99
C ASP A 89 5.98 23.08 4.16
N ARG A 90 5.63 21.82 3.87
CA ARG A 90 4.25 21.33 4.02
C ARG A 90 3.76 21.36 5.47
N ALA A 91 4.66 21.14 6.44
CA ALA A 91 4.29 21.17 7.85
C ALA A 91 4.11 22.59 8.39
N THR A 92 4.90 23.56 7.93
CA THR A 92 4.89 24.94 8.41
C THR A 92 3.81 25.81 7.78
N GLN A 93 3.38 25.48 6.56
CA GLN A 93 2.33 26.20 5.85
C GLN A 93 0.93 26.00 6.44
N VAL A 94 0.74 24.90 7.19
CA VAL A 94 -0.56 24.51 7.75
C VAL A 94 -0.71 25.06 9.19
N PRO A 95 -1.74 25.85 9.49
CA PRO A 95 -1.96 26.37 10.85
C PRO A 95 -2.28 25.26 11.86
N GLU A 96 -1.76 25.40 13.08
CA GLU A 96 -2.00 24.47 14.20
C GLU A 96 -3.50 24.22 14.44
N ARG A 97 -4.34 25.28 14.38
CA ARG A 97 -5.80 25.16 14.47
C ARG A 97 -6.35 24.13 13.48
N LEU A 98 -5.88 24.15 12.23
CA LEU A 98 -6.40 23.28 11.18
C LEU A 98 -6.03 21.82 11.45
N VAL A 99 -4.82 21.58 11.97
CA VAL A 99 -4.36 20.24 12.39
C VAL A 99 -5.20 19.71 13.55
N GLU A 100 -5.45 20.53 14.57
CA GLU A 100 -6.29 20.17 15.72
C GLU A 100 -7.74 19.89 15.30
N GLU A 101 -8.31 20.75 14.46
CA GLU A 101 -9.69 20.64 13.98
C GLU A 101 -9.89 19.40 13.11
N HIS A 102 -8.97 19.12 12.19
CA HIS A 102 -8.96 17.91 11.39
C HIS A 102 -8.86 16.66 12.26
N SER A 103 -7.95 16.62 13.24
CA SER A 103 -7.77 15.47 14.13
C SER A 103 -9.04 15.15 14.94
N ARG A 104 -9.73 16.19 15.41
CA ARG A 104 -11.01 16.07 16.10
C ARG A 104 -12.09 15.54 15.16
N LEU A 105 -12.25 16.16 13.99
CA LEU A 105 -13.31 15.79 13.04
C LEU A 105 -13.11 14.39 12.48
N GLN A 106 -11.87 13.97 12.19
CA GLN A 106 -11.53 12.61 11.78
C GLN A 106 -11.97 11.57 12.83
N SER A 107 -11.80 11.88 14.12
CA SER A 107 -12.22 10.97 15.21
C SER A 107 -13.75 10.85 15.26
N GLU A 108 -14.47 11.97 15.15
CA GLU A 108 -15.93 12.02 15.07
C GLU A 108 -16.44 11.26 13.83
N ALA A 109 -15.79 11.47 12.68
CA ALA A 109 -16.16 10.85 11.41
C ALA A 109 -16.04 9.33 11.42
N GLN A 110 -15.07 8.77 12.13
CA GLN A 110 -14.95 7.32 12.28
C GLN A 110 -16.12 6.72 13.05
N ASP A 111 -16.61 7.40 14.09
CA ASP A 111 -17.76 6.93 14.86
C ASP A 111 -19.05 7.07 14.02
N ASP A 112 -19.26 8.22 13.39
CA ASP A 112 -20.41 8.47 12.51
C ASP A 112 -20.43 7.50 11.32
N TRP A 113 -19.27 7.21 10.70
CA TRP A 113 -19.16 6.21 9.63
C TRP A 113 -19.51 4.80 10.10
N ARG A 114 -19.07 4.39 11.30
CA ARG A 114 -19.39 3.06 11.85
C ARG A 114 -20.89 2.91 12.07
N GLU A 115 -21.56 3.95 12.57
CA GLU A 115 -23.02 3.95 12.76
C GLU A 115 -23.74 3.96 11.41
N ALA A 116 -23.38 4.86 10.50
CA ALA A 116 -23.95 4.94 9.15
C ALA A 116 -23.81 3.62 8.36
N LYS A 117 -22.65 2.97 8.42
CA LYS A 117 -22.43 1.67 7.78
C LYS A 117 -23.24 0.55 8.45
N ALA A 118 -23.41 0.58 9.77
CA ALA A 118 -24.20 -0.43 10.46
C ALA A 118 -25.71 -0.30 10.17
N ASP A 119 -26.18 0.93 9.96
CA ASP A 119 -27.59 1.26 9.74
C ASP A 119 -27.96 1.41 8.26
N ASP A 120 -27.01 1.25 7.34
CA ASP A 120 -27.18 1.43 5.89
C ASP A 120 -27.72 2.82 5.52
N ASP A 121 -27.15 3.87 6.13
CA ASP A 121 -27.63 5.25 6.02
C ASP A 121 -26.48 6.21 5.68
N PHE A 122 -26.15 6.34 4.39
CA PHE A 122 -25.15 7.30 3.94
C PHE A 122 -25.55 8.75 4.25
N SER A 123 -26.85 9.06 4.29
CA SER A 123 -27.33 10.42 4.56
C SER A 123 -26.98 10.92 5.96
N ALA A 124 -26.78 10.00 6.92
CA ALA A 124 -26.27 10.32 8.24
C ALA A 124 -24.78 10.70 8.22
N PHE A 125 -24.00 10.19 7.26
CA PHE A 125 -22.56 10.46 7.11
C PHE A 125 -22.25 11.70 6.23
N GLU A 126 -23.17 12.09 5.33
CA GLU A 126 -23.01 13.25 4.44
C GLU A 126 -22.50 14.53 5.12
N PRO A 127 -23.02 14.96 6.29
CA PRO A 127 -22.63 16.23 6.89
C PRO A 127 -21.15 16.22 7.30
N ILE A 128 -20.71 15.18 8.00
CA ILE A 128 -19.34 15.11 8.50
C ILE A 128 -18.34 14.84 7.38
N LEU A 129 -18.74 14.11 6.34
CA LEU A 129 -17.92 13.93 5.14
C LEU A 129 -17.68 15.25 4.39
N SER A 130 -18.70 16.11 4.33
CA SER A 130 -18.57 17.46 3.73
C SER A 130 -17.65 18.36 4.56
N ASP A 131 -17.81 18.36 5.89
CA ASP A 131 -16.94 19.13 6.79
C ASP A 131 -15.47 18.65 6.70
N LEU A 132 -15.24 17.34 6.52
CA LEU A 132 -13.90 16.79 6.29
C LEU A 132 -13.31 17.25 4.96
N LEU A 133 -14.10 17.28 3.88
CA LEU A 133 -13.66 17.79 2.60
C LEU A 133 -13.21 19.25 2.70
N ASP A 134 -14.04 20.10 3.32
CA ASP A 134 -13.74 21.53 3.49
C ASP A 134 -12.39 21.74 4.21
N LEU A 135 -12.13 20.99 5.29
CA LEU A 135 -10.85 21.07 6.01
C LEU A 135 -9.66 20.55 5.19
N ARG A 136 -9.86 19.48 4.41
CA ARG A 136 -8.80 18.93 3.55
C ARG A 136 -8.44 19.88 2.42
N VAL A 137 -9.43 20.51 1.79
CA VAL A 137 -9.23 21.55 0.77
C VAL A 137 -8.54 22.77 1.38
N GLU A 138 -8.99 23.27 2.53
CA GLU A 138 -8.34 24.39 3.24
C GLU A 138 -6.86 24.05 3.53
N ARG A 139 -6.56 22.81 3.95
CA ARG A 139 -5.17 22.37 4.18
C ARG A 139 -4.35 22.38 2.89
N ALA A 140 -4.92 21.88 1.80
CA ALA A 140 -4.23 21.84 0.51
C ALA A 140 -3.94 23.26 -0.02
N GLU A 141 -4.88 24.19 0.10
CA GLU A 141 -4.72 25.60 -0.27
C GLU A 141 -3.66 26.30 0.61
N HIS A 142 -3.51 25.90 1.87
CA HIS A 142 -2.44 26.37 2.73
C HIS A 142 -1.06 25.92 2.23
N ILE A 143 -0.96 24.67 1.78
CA ILE A 143 0.30 24.09 1.27
C ILE A 143 0.67 24.71 -0.08
N ASP A 144 -0.28 24.74 -1.02
CA ASP A 144 -0.07 25.33 -2.33
C ASP A 144 -1.40 25.92 -2.88
N PRO A 145 -1.61 27.25 -2.74
CA PRO A 145 -2.86 27.90 -3.16
C PRO A 145 -3.03 28.02 -4.67
N ASP A 146 -1.97 27.78 -5.44
CA ASP A 146 -1.98 27.93 -6.91
C ASP A 146 -2.15 26.57 -7.62
N ARG A 147 -2.17 25.45 -6.88
CA ARG A 147 -2.33 24.09 -7.41
C ARG A 147 -3.69 23.49 -7.09
N ASP A 148 -3.99 22.42 -7.82
CA ASP A 148 -5.20 21.63 -7.61
C ASP A 148 -5.15 20.96 -6.21
N PRO A 149 -6.15 21.18 -5.33
CA PRO A 149 -6.17 20.60 -4.00
C PRO A 149 -6.05 19.07 -4.00
N TYR A 150 -6.62 18.39 -5.01
CA TYR A 150 -6.55 16.93 -5.10
C TYR A 150 -5.13 16.44 -5.37
N GLU A 151 -4.41 17.15 -6.25
CA GLU A 151 -3.02 16.86 -6.58
C GLU A 151 -2.11 17.09 -5.35
N VAL A 152 -2.34 18.18 -4.61
CA VAL A 152 -1.63 18.46 -3.35
C VAL A 152 -1.87 17.35 -2.31
N MET A 153 -3.09 16.82 -2.22
CA MET A 153 -3.42 15.69 -1.33
C MET A 153 -2.79 14.38 -1.79
N PHE A 154 -2.81 14.09 -3.09
CA PHE A 154 -2.21 12.90 -3.68
C PHE A 154 -0.71 12.79 -3.34
N GLU A 155 0.00 13.91 -3.39
CA GLU A 155 1.42 13.98 -3.04
C GLU A 155 1.71 13.72 -1.54
N ASP A 156 0.72 13.69 -0.64
CA ASP A 156 0.94 13.23 0.74
C ASP A 156 1.43 11.77 0.75
N ARG A 157 1.03 10.96 -0.24
CA ARG A 157 1.36 9.52 -0.35
C ARG A 157 2.32 9.20 -1.48
N GLU A 158 2.19 9.93 -2.60
CA GLU A 158 2.89 9.66 -3.84
C GLU A 158 3.64 10.91 -4.34
N PRO A 159 4.68 11.37 -3.62
CA PRO A 159 5.40 12.56 -4.02
C PRO A 159 6.17 12.32 -5.33
N TYR A 160 6.24 13.35 -6.16
CA TYR A 160 7.04 13.36 -7.39
C TYR A 160 6.65 12.34 -8.48
N LEU A 161 5.43 11.80 -8.41
CA LEU A 161 4.77 11.15 -9.54
C LEU A 161 3.67 12.10 -10.02
N GLU A 162 3.62 12.40 -11.32
CA GLU A 162 2.58 13.27 -11.85
C GLU A 162 1.20 12.59 -11.79
N LEU A 163 0.19 13.29 -11.28
CA LEU A 163 -1.19 12.74 -11.22
C LEU A 163 -1.72 12.37 -12.62
N ASP A 164 -1.39 13.17 -13.63
CA ASP A 164 -1.75 12.92 -15.03
C ASP A 164 -1.23 11.57 -15.54
N THR A 165 -0.06 11.11 -15.07
CA THR A 165 0.48 9.78 -15.39
C THR A 165 -0.41 8.69 -14.82
N VAL A 166 -0.87 8.84 -13.59
CA VAL A 166 -1.78 7.89 -12.94
C VAL A 166 -3.16 7.88 -13.59
N GLU A 167 -3.71 9.04 -13.92
CA GLU A 167 -5.01 9.15 -14.60
C GLU A 167 -4.95 8.49 -16.00
N ARG A 168 -3.86 8.66 -16.74
CA ARG A 168 -3.64 7.95 -18.01
C ARG A 168 -3.58 6.44 -17.83
N ILE A 169 -2.83 5.95 -16.85
CA ILE A 169 -2.75 4.52 -16.51
C ILE A 169 -4.15 3.98 -16.17
N PHE A 170 -4.98 4.73 -15.46
CA PHE A 170 -6.34 4.29 -15.15
C PHE A 170 -7.21 4.13 -16.39
N GLU A 171 -7.10 5.03 -17.37
CA GLU A 171 -7.80 4.86 -18.66
C GLU A 171 -7.32 3.62 -19.41
N GLU A 172 -5.99 3.42 -19.50
CA GLU A 172 -5.38 2.25 -20.15
C GLU A 172 -5.84 0.93 -19.47
N LEU A 173 -5.85 0.89 -18.13
CA LEU A 173 -6.32 -0.26 -17.36
C LEU A 173 -7.82 -0.51 -17.54
N LYS A 174 -8.68 0.53 -17.59
CA LYS A 174 -10.11 0.35 -17.88
C LYS A 174 -10.32 -0.25 -19.27
N ASP A 175 -9.62 0.28 -20.27
CA ASP A 175 -9.75 -0.16 -21.65
C ASP A 175 -9.29 -1.61 -21.84
N GLY A 176 -8.25 -2.05 -21.13
CA GLY A 176 -7.71 -3.42 -21.21
C GLY A 176 -8.42 -4.43 -20.30
N LEU A 177 -8.67 -4.08 -19.03
CA LEU A 177 -9.14 -5.03 -18.03
C LEU A 177 -10.65 -5.26 -18.05
N VAL A 178 -11.47 -4.25 -18.34
CA VAL A 178 -12.94 -4.44 -18.35
C VAL A 178 -13.37 -5.50 -19.37
N PRO A 179 -12.89 -5.48 -20.64
CA PRO A 179 -13.20 -6.55 -21.59
C PRO A 179 -12.68 -7.92 -21.14
N LEU A 180 -11.45 -7.99 -20.59
CA LEU A 180 -10.88 -9.24 -20.08
C LEU A 180 -11.71 -9.82 -18.94
N ILE A 181 -12.14 -8.99 -17.99
CA ILE A 181 -13.01 -9.40 -16.88
C ILE A 181 -14.36 -9.91 -17.41
N ASP A 182 -14.94 -9.26 -18.42
CA ASP A 182 -16.19 -9.70 -19.05
C ASP A 182 -16.03 -11.05 -19.76
N ASP A 183 -14.92 -11.27 -20.49
CA ASP A 183 -14.62 -12.54 -21.14
C ASP A 183 -14.40 -13.66 -20.10
N ILE A 184 -13.70 -13.38 -19.00
CA ILE A 184 -13.51 -14.32 -17.88
C ILE A 184 -14.86 -14.70 -17.25
N ARG A 185 -15.75 -13.74 -17.02
CA ARG A 185 -17.11 -14.02 -16.49
C ARG A 185 -17.96 -14.87 -17.42
N ALA A 186 -17.71 -14.78 -18.72
CA ALA A 186 -18.39 -15.61 -19.72
C ALA A 186 -17.79 -17.02 -19.85
N SER A 187 -16.62 -17.26 -19.25
CA SER A 187 -15.90 -18.55 -19.28
C SER A 187 -16.35 -19.52 -18.18
N GLU A 188 -15.72 -20.69 -18.09
CA GLU A 188 -16.01 -21.66 -17.04
C GLU A 188 -15.42 -21.22 -15.70
N GLU A 189 -16.23 -21.26 -14.64
CA GLU A 189 -15.80 -20.93 -13.28
C GLU A 189 -14.72 -21.90 -12.80
N ILE A 190 -13.67 -21.36 -12.17
CA ILE A 190 -12.60 -22.14 -11.57
C ILE A 190 -13.06 -22.68 -10.22
N PRO A 191 -13.10 -24.02 -10.01
CA PRO A 191 -13.45 -24.59 -8.73
C PRO A 191 -12.46 -24.20 -7.63
N ASP A 192 -12.96 -24.04 -6.42
CA ASP A 192 -12.12 -23.88 -5.24
C ASP A 192 -11.45 -25.21 -4.86
N ALA A 193 -10.13 -25.29 -5.03
CA ALA A 193 -9.36 -26.46 -4.62
C ALA A 193 -9.16 -26.54 -3.09
N PHE A 194 -9.41 -25.45 -2.36
CA PHE A 194 -9.22 -25.31 -0.93
C PHE A 194 -10.55 -25.12 -0.18
N ASP A 195 -11.66 -25.69 -0.69
CA ASP A 195 -12.93 -25.68 0.05
C ASP A 195 -12.83 -26.51 1.34
N GLY A 196 -13.15 -25.91 2.49
CA GLY A 196 -13.14 -26.60 3.77
C GLY A 196 -12.95 -25.71 4.99
N THR A 197 -12.56 -26.33 6.08
CA THR A 197 -12.23 -25.66 7.35
C THR A 197 -10.78 -25.95 7.71
N PHE A 198 -10.02 -24.92 8.01
CA PHE A 198 -8.58 -24.94 8.24
C PHE A 198 -8.28 -24.34 9.60
N ASP A 199 -7.77 -25.16 10.52
CA ASP A 199 -7.37 -24.74 11.86
C ASP A 199 -6.40 -23.55 11.81
N VAL A 200 -6.73 -22.47 12.51
CA VAL A 200 -5.98 -21.20 12.44
C VAL A 200 -4.56 -21.31 13.01
N ASP A 201 -4.32 -22.16 14.01
CA ASP A 201 -2.96 -22.39 14.54
C ASP A 201 -2.09 -23.13 13.51
N ALA A 202 -2.69 -24.04 12.74
CA ALA A 202 -2.04 -24.68 11.61
C ALA A 202 -1.80 -23.70 10.44
N GLN A 203 -2.69 -22.73 10.21
CA GLN A 203 -2.45 -21.66 9.23
C GLN A 203 -1.29 -20.76 9.66
N GLU A 204 -1.21 -20.36 10.93
CA GLU A 204 -0.07 -19.59 11.44
C GLU A 204 1.24 -20.37 11.25
N SER A 205 1.22 -21.67 11.56
CA SER A 205 2.38 -22.53 11.33
C SER A 205 2.78 -22.60 9.85
N LEU A 206 1.80 -22.69 8.94
CA LEU A 206 2.03 -22.64 7.50
C LEU A 206 2.61 -21.28 7.06
N SER A 207 2.08 -20.16 7.53
CA SER A 207 2.61 -18.83 7.24
C SER A 207 4.06 -18.69 7.66
N ARG A 208 4.44 -19.25 8.83
CA ARG A 208 5.85 -19.29 9.28
C ARG A 208 6.71 -20.15 8.37
N ASP A 209 6.23 -21.33 7.93
CA ASP A 209 6.96 -22.17 6.99
C ASP A 209 7.15 -21.48 5.62
N VAL A 210 6.16 -20.71 5.16
CA VAL A 210 6.24 -19.92 3.92
C VAL A 210 7.27 -18.79 4.06
N LEU A 211 7.31 -18.10 5.19
CA LEU A 211 8.32 -17.08 5.48
C LEU A 211 9.73 -17.67 5.58
N ASP A 212 9.88 -18.86 6.16
CA ASP A 212 11.15 -19.60 6.18
C ASP A 212 11.61 -19.96 4.75
N LEU A 213 10.69 -20.39 3.88
CA LEU A 213 10.97 -20.68 2.48
C LEU A 213 11.43 -19.42 1.72
N LEU A 214 10.79 -18.29 1.99
CA LEU A 214 11.10 -16.98 1.40
C LEU A 214 12.34 -16.31 2.05
N ASP A 215 12.97 -16.96 3.02
CA ASP A 215 14.18 -16.48 3.72
C ASP A 215 13.94 -15.12 4.43
N TYR A 216 12.80 -15.02 5.14
CA TYR A 216 12.48 -13.89 6.00
C TYR A 216 13.46 -13.77 7.18
N ASP A 217 13.98 -12.56 7.41
CA ASP A 217 14.98 -12.30 8.44
C ASP A 217 14.33 -12.23 9.83
N TRP A 218 14.21 -13.39 10.49
CA TRP A 218 13.65 -13.49 11.84
C TRP A 218 14.49 -12.81 12.93
N ASP A 219 15.77 -12.50 12.68
CA ASP A 219 16.60 -11.74 13.63
C ASP A 219 16.25 -10.25 13.62
N ARG A 220 15.67 -9.75 12.51
CA ARG A 220 15.22 -8.37 12.30
C ARG A 220 13.72 -8.27 12.03
N GLY A 221 12.94 -9.24 12.47
CA GLY A 221 11.52 -9.31 12.13
C GLY A 221 10.71 -10.27 13.01
N ARG A 222 9.39 -10.26 12.83
CA ARG A 222 8.44 -11.17 13.47
C ARG A 222 7.10 -11.17 12.74
N LEU A 223 6.38 -12.27 12.91
CA LEU A 223 4.99 -12.46 12.46
C LEU A 223 4.05 -12.55 13.67
N ASP A 224 2.98 -11.77 13.63
CA ASP A 224 1.88 -11.76 14.61
C ASP A 224 0.51 -11.64 13.91
N THR A 225 -0.57 -11.67 14.70
CA THR A 225 -1.94 -11.57 14.20
C THR A 225 -2.53 -10.18 14.46
N SER A 226 -3.24 -9.62 13.48
CA SER A 226 -4.04 -8.40 13.63
C SER A 226 -5.35 -8.50 12.85
N ALA A 227 -6.29 -7.56 13.08
CA ALA A 227 -7.56 -7.53 12.35
C ALA A 227 -7.38 -7.21 10.85
N HIS A 228 -6.44 -6.32 10.54
CA HIS A 228 -6.01 -5.98 9.20
C HIS A 228 -4.51 -6.24 9.11
N PRO A 229 -4.02 -7.09 8.19
CA PRO A 229 -2.59 -7.28 7.94
C PRO A 229 -1.88 -5.94 7.65
N PHE A 230 -0.66 -5.79 8.13
CA PHE A 230 0.23 -4.66 7.81
C PHE A 230 1.70 -4.98 8.14
N MET A 231 2.60 -4.21 7.53
CA MET A 231 4.01 -4.15 7.89
C MET A 231 4.27 -2.88 8.71
N SER A 232 5.12 -3.00 9.73
CA SER A 232 5.60 -1.85 10.52
C SER A 232 7.06 -2.01 10.90
N GLY A 233 7.80 -0.90 10.84
CA GLY A 233 9.16 -0.80 11.34
C GLY A 233 10.16 -0.34 10.28
N ASN A 234 11.41 -0.76 10.40
CA ASN A 234 12.55 -0.26 9.62
C ASN A 234 13.56 -1.38 9.31
N GLN A 235 14.70 -1.05 8.69
CA GLN A 235 15.72 -2.04 8.28
C GLN A 235 16.35 -2.88 9.40
N PHE A 236 16.09 -2.56 10.67
CA PHE A 236 16.56 -3.34 11.83
C PHE A 236 15.45 -4.09 12.59
N ASP A 237 14.18 -3.80 12.31
CA ASP A 237 13.00 -4.39 12.95
C ASP A 237 11.80 -4.21 12.01
N ALA A 238 11.63 -5.10 11.02
CA ALA A 238 10.55 -5.07 10.04
C ALA A 238 9.51 -6.13 10.41
N ARG A 239 8.48 -5.73 11.14
CA ARG A 239 7.43 -6.62 11.66
C ARG A 239 6.29 -6.72 10.67
N ILE A 240 5.74 -7.92 10.52
CA ILE A 240 4.56 -8.16 9.71
C ILE A 240 3.45 -8.75 10.57
N THR A 241 2.21 -8.47 10.19
CA THR A 241 1.06 -9.14 10.76
C THR A 241 0.24 -9.81 9.67
N THR A 242 -0.51 -10.83 10.02
CA THR A 242 -1.49 -11.44 9.11
C THR A 242 -2.82 -11.68 9.84
N ARG A 243 -3.81 -12.16 9.11
CA ARG A 243 -5.10 -12.60 9.65
C ARG A 243 -5.36 -14.04 9.23
N PHE A 244 -6.03 -14.78 10.09
CA PHE A 244 -6.40 -16.18 9.83
C PHE A 244 -7.91 -16.32 9.92
N ASP A 245 -8.50 -16.95 8.92
CA ASP A 245 -9.92 -17.29 8.88
C ASP A 245 -10.04 -18.79 8.62
N GLU A 246 -10.83 -19.49 9.42
CA GLU A 246 -11.01 -20.94 9.29
C GLU A 246 -11.50 -21.37 7.90
N THR A 247 -12.07 -20.46 7.11
CA THR A 247 -12.62 -20.71 5.77
C THR A 247 -11.77 -20.17 4.64
N ASP A 248 -10.70 -19.42 4.91
CA ASP A 248 -9.87 -18.77 3.88
C ASP A 248 -8.37 -19.04 4.10
N LEU A 249 -7.93 -20.23 3.65
CA LEU A 249 -6.52 -20.62 3.69
C LEU A 249 -5.65 -19.76 2.76
N LEU A 250 -6.17 -19.42 1.57
CA LEU A 250 -5.42 -18.70 0.55
C LEU A 250 -5.21 -17.24 0.94
N GLY A 251 -6.18 -16.61 1.58
CA GLY A 251 -6.04 -15.28 2.14
C GLY A 251 -4.91 -15.20 3.16
N ALA A 252 -4.81 -16.18 4.07
CA ALA A 252 -3.71 -16.20 5.04
C ALA A 252 -2.32 -16.29 4.38
N VAL A 253 -2.16 -17.16 3.38
CA VAL A 253 -0.90 -17.29 2.62
C VAL A 253 -0.61 -16.00 1.85
N SER A 254 -1.58 -15.51 1.07
CA SER A 254 -1.40 -14.33 0.21
C SER A 254 -1.12 -13.07 1.03
N SER A 255 -1.85 -12.83 2.12
CA SER A 255 -1.57 -11.73 3.05
C SER A 255 -0.19 -11.86 3.68
N THR A 256 0.25 -13.06 4.05
CA THR A 256 1.60 -13.25 4.61
C THR A 256 2.68 -12.89 3.58
N VAL A 257 2.53 -13.32 2.33
CA VAL A 257 3.49 -13.03 1.25
C VAL A 257 3.46 -11.55 0.86
N HIS A 258 2.28 -10.93 0.87
CA HIS A 258 2.11 -9.50 0.65
C HIS A 258 2.90 -8.67 1.67
N GLU A 259 2.68 -8.93 2.97
CA GLU A 259 3.39 -8.22 4.03
C GLU A 259 4.88 -8.56 4.07
N PHE A 260 5.26 -9.78 3.68
CA PHE A 260 6.66 -10.13 3.46
C PHE A 260 7.30 -9.23 2.41
N GLY A 261 6.62 -8.96 1.28
CA GLY A 261 7.16 -8.09 0.24
C GLY A 261 7.41 -6.67 0.74
N HIS A 262 6.48 -6.11 1.51
CA HIS A 262 6.70 -4.87 2.24
C HIS A 262 7.93 -4.93 3.17
N ALA A 263 8.06 -6.00 3.95
CA ALA A 263 9.22 -6.18 4.83
C ALA A 263 10.54 -6.31 4.05
N THR A 264 10.55 -6.89 2.85
CA THR A 264 11.76 -6.98 2.03
C THR A 264 12.28 -5.60 1.62
N TYR A 265 11.40 -4.64 1.36
CA TYR A 265 11.82 -3.26 1.09
C TYR A 265 12.46 -2.66 2.35
N ALA A 266 11.78 -2.74 3.49
CA ALA A 266 12.32 -2.21 4.74
C ALA A 266 13.68 -2.82 5.08
N LEU A 267 13.82 -4.15 5.00
CA LEU A 267 15.07 -4.87 5.28
C LEU A 267 16.17 -4.65 4.22
N GLY A 268 15.79 -4.23 3.01
CA GLY A 268 16.70 -3.91 1.90
C GLY A 268 17.20 -2.47 1.89
N LEU A 269 16.61 -1.58 2.71
CA LEU A 269 17.16 -0.24 2.93
C LEU A 269 18.54 -0.33 3.58
N ARG A 270 19.38 0.67 3.32
CA ARG A 270 20.75 0.72 3.81
C ARG A 270 20.81 0.97 5.31
N ASP A 271 21.47 0.05 6.04
CA ASP A 271 21.73 0.19 7.48
C ASP A 271 22.45 1.50 7.84
N ASP A 272 23.39 1.96 7.00
CA ASP A 272 24.16 3.20 7.22
C ASP A 272 23.37 4.48 6.89
N ALA A 273 22.16 4.34 6.34
CA ALA A 273 21.26 5.44 6.02
C ALA A 273 20.09 5.60 7.00
N TYR A 274 19.99 4.72 8.01
CA TYR A 274 18.95 4.79 9.04
C TYR A 274 18.94 6.15 9.73
N GLY A 275 17.74 6.68 10.01
CA GLY A 275 17.58 8.01 10.59
C GLY A 275 17.62 9.14 9.57
N SER A 276 17.72 8.83 8.27
CA SER A 276 17.68 9.80 7.17
C SER A 276 16.63 9.43 6.12
N PRO A 277 16.22 10.35 5.23
CA PRO A 277 15.36 10.01 4.09
C PRO A 277 15.90 8.88 3.19
N LEU A 278 17.23 8.70 3.12
CA LEU A 278 17.84 7.61 2.34
C LEU A 278 17.59 6.22 2.96
N GLY A 279 17.29 6.16 4.27
CA GLY A 279 16.86 4.97 4.99
C GLY A 279 15.34 4.89 5.14
N GLN A 280 14.58 5.61 4.31
CA GLN A 280 13.13 5.57 4.30
C GLN A 280 12.60 5.14 2.92
N PRO A 281 11.49 4.38 2.88
CA PRO A 281 10.86 4.06 1.61
C PRO A 281 10.42 5.30 0.84
N ARG A 282 10.51 5.23 -0.49
CA ARG A 282 10.26 6.37 -1.39
C ARG A 282 8.82 6.92 -1.31
N SER A 283 7.82 6.06 -1.53
CA SER A 283 6.41 6.44 -1.62
C SER A 283 5.52 5.25 -1.30
N SER A 284 4.22 5.48 -1.14
CA SER A 284 3.26 4.39 -0.88
C SER A 284 3.16 3.43 -2.06
N GLY A 285 3.15 3.95 -3.30
CA GLY A 285 3.08 3.15 -4.52
C GLY A 285 4.34 2.33 -4.76
N VAL A 286 5.53 2.90 -4.52
CA VAL A 286 6.78 2.10 -4.58
C VAL A 286 6.77 1.03 -3.48
N HIS A 287 6.27 1.34 -2.29
CA HIS A 287 6.19 0.37 -1.21
C HIS A 287 5.21 -0.78 -1.50
N GLU A 288 4.06 -0.45 -2.07
CA GLU A 288 3.06 -1.41 -2.57
C GLU A 288 3.59 -2.24 -3.74
N SER A 289 4.44 -1.67 -4.60
CA SER A 289 5.03 -2.47 -5.68
C SER A 289 5.82 -3.65 -5.14
N GLN A 290 6.45 -3.53 -3.98
CA GLN A 290 7.21 -4.63 -3.38
C GLN A 290 6.27 -5.69 -2.78
N SER A 291 5.18 -5.31 -2.13
CA SER A 291 4.19 -6.31 -1.67
C SER A 291 3.54 -7.04 -2.83
N ARG A 292 3.09 -6.31 -3.85
CA ARG A 292 2.46 -6.89 -5.05
C ARG A 292 3.42 -7.71 -5.89
N PHE A 293 4.70 -7.33 -5.95
CA PHE A 293 5.73 -8.12 -6.60
C PHE A 293 5.81 -9.52 -5.99
N TRP A 294 6.01 -9.61 -4.67
CA TRP A 294 6.13 -10.90 -4.00
C TRP A 294 4.80 -11.65 -3.95
N GLU A 295 3.68 -10.98 -3.73
CA GLU A 295 2.37 -11.61 -3.71
C GLU A 295 2.02 -12.21 -5.09
N ASN A 296 2.10 -11.42 -6.15
CA ASN A 296 1.50 -11.75 -7.44
C ASN A 296 2.49 -12.37 -8.43
N HIS A 297 3.68 -11.78 -8.56
CA HIS A 297 4.71 -12.23 -9.50
C HIS A 297 5.56 -13.37 -8.96
N VAL A 298 5.45 -13.68 -7.66
CA VAL A 298 6.06 -14.86 -7.02
C VAL A 298 4.99 -15.75 -6.38
N GLY A 299 4.22 -15.25 -5.40
CA GLY A 299 3.30 -16.04 -4.56
C GLY A 299 2.09 -16.62 -5.29
N ARG A 300 1.71 -16.05 -6.44
CA ARG A 300 0.58 -16.52 -7.26
C ARG A 300 1.02 -17.24 -8.54
N THR A 301 2.26 -17.71 -8.63
CA THR A 301 2.75 -18.42 -9.81
C THR A 301 2.67 -19.94 -9.66
N ARG A 302 2.67 -20.65 -10.80
CA ARG A 302 2.68 -22.12 -10.81
C ARG A 302 3.92 -22.68 -10.10
N GLU A 303 5.08 -22.08 -10.32
CA GLU A 303 6.36 -22.48 -9.72
C GLU A 303 6.33 -22.38 -8.19
N PHE A 304 5.73 -21.32 -7.66
CA PHE A 304 5.58 -21.16 -6.21
C PHE A 304 4.64 -22.20 -5.60
N TRP A 305 3.51 -22.47 -6.25
CA TRP A 305 2.58 -23.50 -5.79
C TRP A 305 3.16 -24.92 -5.89
N GLU A 306 4.05 -25.20 -6.84
CA GLU A 306 4.81 -26.46 -6.88
C GLU A 306 5.69 -26.64 -5.63
N LEU A 307 6.26 -25.55 -5.09
CA LEU A 307 7.08 -25.57 -3.88
C LEU A 307 6.30 -25.59 -2.58
N VAL A 308 5.23 -24.80 -2.48
CA VAL A 308 4.52 -24.57 -1.22
C VAL A 308 3.47 -25.64 -0.95
N LEU A 309 2.84 -26.20 -1.98
CA LEU A 309 1.75 -27.16 -1.83
C LEU A 309 2.12 -28.42 -1.01
N PRO A 310 3.34 -29.00 -1.09
CA PRO A 310 3.76 -30.06 -0.18
C PRO A 310 3.63 -29.69 1.30
N THR A 311 4.09 -28.49 1.68
CA THR A 311 3.98 -27.98 3.06
C THR A 311 2.51 -27.76 3.44
N VAL A 312 1.70 -27.21 2.53
CA VAL A 312 0.25 -27.06 2.74
C VAL A 312 -0.41 -28.40 3.04
N LYS A 313 -0.09 -29.45 2.26
CA LYS A 313 -0.63 -30.80 2.45
C LYS A 313 -0.18 -31.46 3.75
N ASP A 314 1.06 -31.19 4.18
CA ASP A 314 1.57 -31.69 5.45
C ASP A 314 0.83 -31.08 6.64
N ARG A 315 0.47 -29.79 6.56
CA ARG A 315 -0.34 -29.09 7.57
C ARG A 315 -1.83 -29.46 7.49
N PHE A 316 -2.34 -29.69 6.28
CA PHE A 316 -3.75 -29.92 6.00
C PHE A 316 -3.96 -31.18 5.13
N PRO A 317 -4.00 -32.37 5.74
CA PRO A 317 -4.15 -33.63 5.01
C PRO A 317 -5.45 -33.72 4.19
N GLN A 318 -6.47 -32.90 4.50
CA GLN A 318 -7.72 -32.86 3.72
C GLN A 318 -7.54 -32.35 2.28
N VAL A 319 -6.45 -31.63 1.98
CA VAL A 319 -6.13 -31.17 0.61
C VAL A 319 -5.06 -32.04 -0.08
N SER A 320 -4.88 -33.29 0.39
CA SER A 320 -3.82 -34.19 -0.13
C SER A 320 -3.90 -34.46 -1.63
N ASP A 321 -5.10 -34.39 -2.21
CA ASP A 321 -5.35 -34.68 -3.62
C ASP A 321 -5.22 -33.45 -4.53
N VAL A 322 -5.14 -32.23 -3.97
CA VAL A 322 -4.97 -30.98 -4.73
C VAL A 322 -3.66 -31.01 -5.52
N THR A 323 -3.69 -30.65 -6.78
CA THR A 323 -2.50 -30.55 -7.64
C THR A 323 -1.94 -29.12 -7.66
N PRO A 324 -0.65 -28.93 -8.04
CA PRO A 324 -0.10 -27.58 -8.20
C PRO A 324 -0.88 -26.72 -9.20
N GLU A 325 -1.39 -27.33 -10.27
CA GLU A 325 -2.22 -26.62 -11.25
C GLU A 325 -3.57 -26.18 -10.66
N GLU A 326 -4.23 -27.02 -9.86
CA GLU A 326 -5.46 -26.64 -9.16
C GLU A 326 -5.21 -25.53 -8.15
N ALA A 327 -4.12 -25.62 -7.36
CA ALA A 327 -3.76 -24.58 -6.41
C ALA A 327 -3.44 -23.24 -7.09
N TYR A 328 -2.65 -23.27 -8.17
CA TYR A 328 -2.36 -22.11 -9.00
C TYR A 328 -3.62 -21.45 -9.56
N ARG A 329 -4.54 -22.24 -10.11
CA ARG A 329 -5.80 -21.71 -10.65
C ARG A 329 -6.69 -21.13 -9.57
N THR A 330 -6.82 -21.78 -8.41
CA THR A 330 -7.63 -21.26 -7.31
C THR A 330 -7.04 -19.97 -6.73
N ALA A 331 -5.72 -19.86 -6.59
CA ALA A 331 -5.06 -18.64 -6.12
C ALA A 331 -5.19 -17.44 -7.08
N ASN A 332 -5.59 -17.70 -8.32
CA ASN A 332 -5.78 -16.71 -9.38
C ASN A 332 -7.24 -16.66 -9.86
N ARG A 333 -8.18 -17.14 -9.04
CA ARG A 333 -9.60 -17.05 -9.35
C ARG A 333 -10.03 -15.59 -9.32
N ILE A 334 -10.67 -15.17 -10.41
CA ILE A 334 -11.40 -13.91 -10.55
C ILE A 334 -12.82 -14.12 -10.03
N GLU A 335 -13.20 -13.37 -9.01
CA GLU A 335 -14.49 -13.53 -8.35
C GLU A 335 -15.59 -12.87 -9.18
N SER A 336 -16.61 -13.66 -9.53
CA SER A 336 -17.82 -13.10 -10.11
C SER A 336 -18.65 -12.45 -9.01
N GLY A 337 -18.93 -11.16 -9.13
CA GLY A 337 -19.80 -10.50 -8.16
C GLY A 337 -19.09 -9.75 -7.03
N SER A 338 -17.76 -9.61 -7.04
CA SER A 338 -17.05 -8.97 -5.92
C SER A 338 -17.51 -7.53 -5.72
N LEU A 339 -18.13 -7.28 -4.56
CA LEU A 339 -18.48 -5.94 -4.10
C LEU A 339 -17.34 -5.34 -3.28
N ILE A 340 -16.60 -6.18 -2.56
CA ILE A 340 -15.68 -5.75 -1.50
C ILE A 340 -14.24 -5.69 -2.01
N ARG A 341 -13.67 -4.50 -2.06
CA ARG A 341 -12.31 -4.22 -2.56
C ARG A 341 -11.24 -5.03 -1.84
N THR A 342 -11.33 -5.19 -0.52
CA THR A 342 -10.31 -5.94 0.25
C THR A 342 -10.36 -7.45 0.01
N GLU A 343 -11.40 -7.93 -0.67
CA GLU A 343 -11.62 -9.32 -1.05
C GLU A 343 -11.52 -9.51 -2.57
N ALA A 344 -11.24 -8.44 -3.31
CA ALA A 344 -11.16 -8.47 -4.76
C ALA A 344 -9.92 -9.22 -5.24
N ASP A 345 -10.07 -9.91 -6.36
CA ASP A 345 -9.00 -10.59 -7.06
C ASP A 345 -8.05 -9.59 -7.76
N GLU A 346 -6.97 -10.13 -8.33
CA GLU A 346 -5.88 -9.35 -8.93
C GLU A 346 -6.31 -8.41 -10.06
N LEU A 347 -7.42 -8.68 -10.77
CA LEU A 347 -7.90 -7.83 -11.86
C LEU A 347 -8.98 -6.85 -11.39
N THR A 348 -10.03 -7.37 -10.74
CA THR A 348 -11.18 -6.56 -10.33
C THR A 348 -10.80 -5.52 -9.27
N TYR A 349 -9.76 -5.80 -8.48
CA TYR A 349 -9.19 -4.87 -7.50
C TYR A 349 -8.91 -3.48 -8.09
N HIS A 350 -8.36 -3.41 -9.31
CA HIS A 350 -8.02 -2.14 -9.94
C HIS A 350 -9.25 -1.32 -10.30
N MET A 351 -10.36 -1.94 -10.67
CA MET A 351 -11.62 -1.22 -10.93
C MET A 351 -12.20 -0.61 -9.65
N HIS A 352 -12.05 -1.29 -8.50
CA HIS A 352 -12.42 -0.73 -7.20
C HIS A 352 -11.57 0.49 -6.83
N ILE A 353 -10.28 0.49 -7.16
CA ILE A 353 -9.38 1.64 -6.94
C ILE A 353 -9.74 2.81 -7.86
N ILE A 354 -9.96 2.54 -9.14
CA ILE A 354 -10.25 3.58 -10.14
C ILE A 354 -11.57 4.27 -9.81
N LEU A 355 -12.65 3.53 -9.51
CA LEU A 355 -13.92 4.17 -9.18
C LEU A 355 -13.83 5.07 -7.95
N ARG A 356 -13.06 4.67 -6.91
CA ARG A 356 -12.85 5.49 -5.71
C ARG A 356 -12.08 6.76 -6.05
N SER A 357 -11.01 6.61 -6.82
CA SER A 357 -10.16 7.73 -7.22
C SER A 357 -10.92 8.73 -8.09
N GLU A 358 -11.77 8.27 -9.00
CA GLU A 358 -12.63 9.14 -9.82
C GLU A 358 -13.68 9.86 -8.96
N ILE A 359 -14.34 9.16 -8.02
CA ILE A 359 -15.32 9.77 -7.11
C ILE A 359 -14.64 10.82 -6.22
N GLU A 360 -13.48 10.51 -5.65
CA GLU A 360 -12.72 11.47 -4.84
C GLU A 360 -12.30 12.69 -5.67
N ARG A 361 -11.84 12.48 -6.91
CA ARG A 361 -11.47 13.56 -7.83
C ARG A 361 -12.64 14.51 -8.07
N GLU A 362 -13.79 13.95 -8.46
CA GLU A 362 -15.02 14.70 -8.74
C GLU A 362 -15.58 15.39 -7.47
N PHE A 363 -15.47 14.75 -6.30
CA PHE A 363 -15.92 15.31 -5.03
C PHE A 363 -15.02 16.47 -4.58
N VAL A 364 -13.71 16.31 -4.66
CA VAL A 364 -12.74 17.33 -4.24
C VAL A 364 -12.74 18.53 -5.19
N SER A 365 -12.96 18.34 -6.48
CA SER A 365 -13.10 19.44 -7.44
C SER A 365 -14.45 20.18 -7.32
N GLY A 366 -15.42 19.62 -6.60
CA GLY A 366 -16.78 20.13 -6.48
C GLY A 366 -17.68 19.82 -7.68
N ASP A 367 -17.27 18.90 -8.56
CA ASP A 367 -18.06 18.44 -9.70
C ASP A 367 -19.12 17.38 -9.30
N LEU A 368 -18.97 16.76 -8.12
CA LEU A 368 -19.91 15.80 -7.53
C LEU A 368 -20.37 16.29 -6.16
N ALA A 369 -21.69 16.40 -5.93
CA ALA A 369 -22.21 16.70 -4.60
C ALA A 369 -22.12 15.47 -3.68
N VAL A 370 -21.92 15.68 -2.37
CA VAL A 370 -21.83 14.58 -1.39
C VAL A 370 -23.02 13.62 -1.48
N SER A 371 -24.24 14.14 -1.65
CA SER A 371 -25.47 13.35 -1.74
C SER A 371 -25.59 12.53 -3.04
N GLU A 372 -24.74 12.78 -4.03
CA GLU A 372 -24.70 12.06 -5.30
C GLU A 372 -23.70 10.89 -5.27
N ILE A 373 -22.83 10.81 -4.26
CA ILE A 373 -21.82 9.76 -4.10
C ILE A 373 -22.41 8.34 -4.18
N PRO A 374 -23.53 7.99 -3.49
CA PRO A 374 -24.09 6.65 -3.58
C PRO A 374 -24.46 6.24 -5.01
N ALA A 375 -25.11 7.14 -5.75
CA ALA A 375 -25.51 6.88 -7.13
C ALA A 375 -24.30 6.79 -8.08
N ALA A 376 -23.31 7.67 -7.91
CA ALA A 376 -22.07 7.65 -8.69
C ALA A 376 -21.27 6.36 -8.44
N TRP A 377 -21.21 5.91 -7.18
CA TRP A 377 -20.59 4.65 -6.79
C TRP A 377 -21.25 3.47 -7.50
N ASP A 378 -22.56 3.35 -7.36
CA ASP A 378 -23.34 2.27 -7.97
C ASP A 378 -23.17 2.21 -9.49
N ASP A 379 -23.26 3.36 -10.16
CA ASP A 379 -23.16 3.44 -11.62
C ASP A 379 -21.73 3.08 -12.10
N LYS A 380 -20.68 3.43 -11.34
CA LYS A 380 -19.30 3.04 -11.65
C LYS A 380 -19.03 1.56 -11.33
N MET A 381 -19.58 1.02 -10.24
CA MET A 381 -19.54 -0.43 -9.95
C MET A 381 -20.21 -1.23 -11.06
N GLU A 382 -21.39 -0.84 -11.53
CA GLU A 382 -22.08 -1.53 -12.63
C GLU A 382 -21.27 -1.44 -13.92
N ARG A 383 -20.69 -0.27 -14.22
CA ARG A 383 -19.92 -0.05 -15.45
C ARG A 383 -18.61 -0.83 -15.50
N TYR A 384 -17.83 -0.80 -14.42
CA TYR A 384 -16.46 -1.36 -14.41
C TYR A 384 -16.43 -2.81 -13.93
N LEU A 385 -17.36 -3.16 -13.04
CA LEU A 385 -17.42 -4.47 -12.39
C LEU A 385 -18.71 -5.22 -12.70
N GLY A 386 -19.64 -4.72 -13.50
CA GLY A 386 -20.86 -5.46 -13.88
C GLY A 386 -21.77 -5.82 -12.70
N VAL A 387 -21.56 -5.21 -11.53
CA VAL A 387 -22.26 -5.51 -10.27
C VAL A 387 -22.77 -4.22 -9.65
N ARG A 388 -23.89 -4.28 -8.95
CA ARG A 388 -24.45 -3.14 -8.23
C ARG A 388 -24.67 -3.53 -6.77
N PRO A 389 -24.14 -2.77 -5.80
CA PRO A 389 -24.46 -2.99 -4.40
C PRO A 389 -25.98 -2.89 -4.15
N ASP A 390 -26.51 -3.72 -3.26
CA ASP A 390 -27.91 -3.64 -2.83
C ASP A 390 -28.10 -2.65 -1.66
N SER A 391 -27.00 -2.16 -1.08
CA SER A 391 -26.93 -1.35 0.14
C SER A 391 -25.75 -0.37 0.08
N ASP A 392 -25.85 0.78 0.74
CA ASP A 392 -24.73 1.73 0.88
C ASP A 392 -23.59 1.10 1.70
N SER A 393 -23.93 0.19 2.63
CA SER A 393 -23.01 -0.55 3.50
C SER A 393 -22.00 -1.40 2.73
N GLU A 394 -22.44 -2.02 1.64
CA GLU A 394 -21.62 -2.78 0.69
C GLU A 394 -21.13 -1.89 -0.48
N GLY A 395 -21.78 -0.72 -0.65
CA GLY A 395 -21.43 0.32 -1.60
C GLY A 395 -20.48 1.39 -1.04
N CYS A 396 -20.87 2.66 -1.10
CA CYS A 396 -19.99 3.79 -0.78
C CYS A 396 -19.52 3.87 0.69
N LEU A 397 -20.20 3.20 1.64
CA LEU A 397 -19.78 3.09 3.04
C LEU A 397 -18.85 1.89 3.29
N GLN A 398 -18.44 1.19 2.25
CA GLN A 398 -17.61 -0.01 2.37
C GLN A 398 -16.30 0.26 3.10
N ASP A 399 -15.63 1.34 2.74
CA ASP A 399 -14.28 1.70 3.19
C ASP A 399 -14.27 2.86 4.17
N ILE A 400 -13.43 2.76 5.21
CA ILE A 400 -13.27 3.81 6.23
C ILE A 400 -12.44 5.02 5.77
N HIS A 401 -11.77 4.93 4.62
CA HIS A 401 -10.65 5.81 4.22
C HIS A 401 -11.03 7.30 4.19
N TRP A 402 -12.25 7.62 3.72
CA TRP A 402 -12.73 9.01 3.66
C TRP A 402 -12.87 9.68 5.02
N THR A 403 -12.92 8.91 6.11
CA THR A 403 -12.85 9.48 7.47
C THR A 403 -11.47 10.05 7.79
N GLY A 404 -10.41 9.57 7.12
CA GLY A 404 -9.03 9.98 7.35
C GLY A 404 -8.43 10.89 6.28
N GLY A 405 -9.01 10.93 5.07
CA GLY A 405 -8.59 11.83 3.99
C GLY A 405 -8.99 11.34 2.61
N PHE A 406 -8.52 12.05 1.59
CA PHE A 406 -8.78 11.80 0.17
C PHE A 406 -7.47 11.64 -0.60
N ALA A 407 -7.55 11.17 -1.84
CA ALA A 407 -6.44 10.91 -2.75
C ALA A 407 -5.45 9.85 -2.23
N SER A 408 -6.00 8.77 -1.65
CA SER A 408 -5.21 7.72 -1.00
C SER A 408 -5.33 6.33 -1.61
N PHE A 409 -6.19 6.14 -2.62
CA PHE A 409 -6.40 4.82 -3.22
C PHE A 409 -5.46 4.55 -4.41
N GLN A 410 -5.01 5.60 -5.09
CA GLN A 410 -4.25 5.49 -6.34
C GLN A 410 -2.96 4.68 -6.19
N ASN A 411 -2.28 4.83 -5.05
CA ASN A 411 -1.01 4.16 -4.77
C ASN A 411 -1.12 2.63 -4.87
N TYR A 412 -2.29 2.05 -4.59
CA TYR A 412 -2.48 0.61 -4.71
C TYR A 412 -2.36 0.11 -6.16
N THR A 413 -2.95 0.84 -7.12
CA THR A 413 -2.82 0.51 -8.54
C THR A 413 -1.43 0.86 -9.07
N VAL A 414 -0.84 1.98 -8.63
CA VAL A 414 0.55 2.33 -8.96
C VAL A 414 1.50 1.19 -8.54
N GLY A 415 1.27 0.60 -7.36
CA GLY A 415 2.03 -0.54 -6.86
C GLY A 415 1.99 -1.74 -7.81
N SER A 416 0.81 -2.24 -8.19
CA SER A 416 0.71 -3.39 -9.11
C SER A 416 1.31 -3.11 -10.49
N VAL A 417 1.11 -1.90 -11.03
CA VAL A 417 1.66 -1.52 -12.33
C VAL A 417 3.18 -1.50 -12.28
N LEU A 418 3.76 -0.89 -11.25
CA LEU A 418 5.21 -0.88 -11.06
C LEU A 418 5.75 -2.29 -10.78
N ALA A 419 5.03 -3.13 -10.02
CA ALA A 419 5.43 -4.51 -9.77
C ALA A 419 5.58 -5.32 -11.07
N ALA A 420 4.63 -5.16 -12.00
CA ALA A 420 4.70 -5.80 -13.32
C ALA A 420 5.87 -5.28 -14.16
N GLN A 421 6.11 -3.96 -14.16
CA GLN A 421 7.24 -3.34 -14.86
C GLN A 421 8.59 -3.80 -14.29
N LEU A 422 8.72 -3.90 -12.96
CA LEU A 422 9.91 -4.46 -12.30
C LEU A 422 10.11 -5.93 -12.65
N TRP A 423 9.04 -6.73 -12.65
CA TRP A 423 9.10 -8.15 -13.03
C TRP A 423 9.55 -8.34 -14.48
N ALA A 424 8.99 -7.58 -15.42
CA ALA A 424 9.41 -7.62 -16.81
C ALA A 424 10.90 -7.27 -16.98
N THR A 425 11.38 -6.27 -16.26
CA THR A 425 12.82 -5.91 -16.26
C THR A 425 13.68 -7.06 -15.72
N ILE A 426 13.25 -7.71 -14.63
CA ILE A 426 13.94 -8.89 -14.07
C ILE A 426 14.00 -10.05 -15.08
N GLU A 427 12.93 -10.28 -15.85
CA GLU A 427 12.90 -11.32 -16.89
C GLU A 427 13.90 -11.05 -18.03
N GLU A 428 14.23 -9.79 -18.29
CA GLU A 428 15.26 -9.42 -19.27
C GLU A 428 16.68 -9.54 -18.72
N GLU A 429 16.88 -9.25 -17.43
CA GLU A 429 18.22 -9.14 -16.82
C GLU A 429 18.71 -10.39 -16.11
N LEU A 430 17.82 -11.21 -15.55
CA LEU A 430 18.18 -12.45 -14.86
C LEU A 430 18.03 -13.67 -15.77
N ASP A 431 18.98 -14.61 -15.67
CA ASP A 431 18.89 -15.91 -16.33
C ASP A 431 17.82 -16.78 -15.63
N ASP A 432 16.68 -17.00 -16.29
CA ASP A 432 15.60 -17.92 -15.87
C ASP A 432 15.02 -17.63 -14.46
N PRO A 433 14.46 -16.43 -14.20
CA PRO A 433 13.93 -16.09 -12.88
C PRO A 433 12.74 -16.96 -12.45
N ARG A 434 11.94 -17.48 -13.38
CA ARG A 434 10.90 -18.48 -13.09
C ARG A 434 11.52 -19.79 -12.58
N GLY A 435 12.61 -20.25 -13.20
CA GLY A 435 13.38 -21.40 -12.73
C GLY A 435 13.97 -21.21 -11.32
N LEU A 436 14.36 -19.98 -10.97
CA LEU A 436 14.78 -19.64 -9.61
C LEU A 436 13.64 -19.80 -8.59
N ILE A 437 12.44 -19.30 -8.93
CA ILE A 437 11.24 -19.52 -8.11
C ILE A 437 10.98 -21.02 -7.95
N ALA A 438 11.00 -21.81 -9.03
CA ALA A 438 10.76 -23.25 -8.97
C ALA A 438 11.82 -24.02 -8.15
N ALA A 439 13.03 -23.47 -8.03
CA ALA A 439 14.11 -24.04 -7.23
C ALA A 439 14.11 -23.58 -5.77
N GLY A 440 13.29 -22.58 -5.41
CA GLY A 440 13.27 -21.94 -4.09
C GLY A 440 14.50 -21.06 -3.85
N ASP A 441 15.15 -20.58 -4.91
CA ASP A 441 16.32 -19.70 -4.84
C ASP A 441 15.89 -18.24 -5.08
N PHE A 442 15.33 -17.62 -4.04
CA PHE A 442 14.82 -16.25 -4.11
C PHE A 442 15.93 -15.19 -3.97
N GLY A 443 17.16 -15.60 -3.66
CA GLY A 443 18.30 -14.72 -3.42
C GLY A 443 18.57 -13.75 -4.58
N PRO A 444 18.74 -14.23 -5.83
CA PRO A 444 19.02 -13.35 -6.97
C PRO A 444 17.92 -12.33 -7.25
N ILE A 445 16.64 -12.70 -7.07
CA ILE A 445 15.50 -11.79 -7.26
C ILE A 445 15.53 -10.70 -6.18
N ARG A 446 15.70 -11.09 -4.91
CA ARG A 446 15.81 -10.15 -3.79
C ARG A 446 17.01 -9.22 -3.92
N ASP A 447 18.14 -9.73 -4.37
CA ASP A 447 19.36 -8.95 -4.59
C ASP A 447 19.15 -7.91 -5.70
N TRP A 448 18.46 -8.28 -6.78
CA TRP A 448 18.10 -7.34 -7.86
C TRP A 448 17.19 -6.22 -7.35
N LEU A 449 16.12 -6.56 -6.61
CA LEU A 449 15.22 -5.55 -6.03
C LEU A 449 15.98 -4.65 -5.04
N THR A 450 16.90 -5.20 -4.28
CA THR A 450 17.72 -4.44 -3.32
C THR A 450 18.66 -3.47 -4.04
N GLU A 451 19.33 -3.92 -5.10
CA GLU A 451 20.29 -3.13 -5.87
C GLU A 451 19.63 -1.99 -6.64
N ASN A 452 18.45 -2.21 -7.20
CA ASN A 452 17.80 -1.28 -8.13
C ASN A 452 16.67 -0.47 -7.49
N VAL A 453 16.10 -0.91 -6.36
CA VAL A 453 15.00 -0.23 -5.68
C VAL A 453 15.34 0.04 -4.21
N HIS A 454 15.53 -1.01 -3.40
CA HIS A 454 15.46 -0.88 -1.95
C HIS A 454 16.54 0.02 -1.36
N ARG A 455 17.80 -0.19 -1.75
CA ARG A 455 18.95 0.51 -1.15
C ARG A 455 18.95 2.02 -1.37
N HIS A 456 18.12 2.50 -2.30
CA HIS A 456 18.08 3.91 -2.68
C HIS A 456 17.21 4.74 -1.73
N GLY A 457 16.26 4.11 -1.03
CA GLY A 457 15.27 4.82 -0.22
C GLY A 457 14.71 6.04 -0.94
N SER A 458 14.79 7.21 -0.31
CA SER A 458 14.32 8.47 -0.89
C SER A 458 15.40 9.26 -1.68
N ARG A 459 16.44 8.60 -2.18
CA ARG A 459 17.50 9.26 -2.99
C ARG A 459 16.94 9.91 -4.24
N TYR A 460 16.18 9.14 -5.02
CA TYR A 460 15.58 9.60 -6.27
C TYR A 460 14.18 10.15 -6.02
N THR A 461 13.68 11.01 -6.92
CA THR A 461 12.23 11.21 -7.02
C THR A 461 11.55 9.92 -7.49
N THR A 462 10.22 9.80 -7.35
CA THR A 462 9.51 8.57 -7.72
C THR A 462 9.70 8.23 -9.21
N ASP A 463 9.50 9.18 -10.10
CA ASP A 463 9.74 8.97 -11.55
C ASP A 463 11.21 8.67 -11.87
N GLU A 464 12.16 9.30 -11.16
CA GLU A 464 13.58 8.99 -11.34
C GLU A 464 13.91 7.57 -10.89
N LEU A 465 13.40 7.11 -9.74
CA LEU A 465 13.64 5.76 -9.24
C LEU A 465 13.14 4.72 -10.23
N ILE A 466 11.93 4.92 -10.78
CA ILE A 466 11.33 4.00 -11.75
C ILE A 466 12.19 3.95 -13.02
N ARG A 467 12.63 5.10 -13.54
CA ARG A 467 13.53 5.18 -14.70
C ARG A 467 14.89 4.55 -14.45
N GLU A 468 15.47 4.74 -13.27
CA GLU A 468 16.76 4.15 -12.92
C GLU A 468 16.65 2.62 -12.79
N ALA A 469 15.55 2.11 -12.25
CA ALA A 469 15.34 0.68 -12.06
C ALA A 469 14.91 -0.07 -13.34
N THR A 470 14.18 0.59 -14.24
CA THR A 470 13.50 -0.08 -15.38
C THR A 470 13.89 0.48 -16.74
N GLY A 471 14.54 1.64 -16.78
CA GLY A 471 14.96 2.30 -18.03
C GLY A 471 13.91 3.21 -18.67
N GLU A 472 12.68 3.25 -18.16
CA GLU A 472 11.58 4.08 -18.69
C GLU A 472 10.63 4.61 -17.60
N ASP A 473 9.72 5.49 -17.99
CA ASP A 473 8.69 6.02 -17.08
C ASP A 473 7.65 4.94 -16.73
N LEU A 474 6.83 5.17 -15.70
CA LEU A 474 5.77 4.24 -15.32
C LEU A 474 4.75 4.06 -16.47
N THR A 475 4.46 2.82 -16.84
CA THR A 475 3.49 2.49 -17.90
C THR A 475 2.60 1.30 -17.53
N ALA A 476 1.34 1.31 -17.97
CA ALA A 476 0.40 0.21 -17.76
C ALA A 476 0.69 -1.01 -18.64
N ASP A 477 1.49 -0.85 -19.71
CA ASP A 477 1.70 -1.87 -20.75
C ASP A 477 2.13 -3.22 -20.16
N TYR A 478 3.14 -3.23 -19.28
CA TYR A 478 3.63 -4.46 -18.66
C TYR A 478 2.58 -5.18 -17.82
N PHE A 479 1.74 -4.43 -17.10
CA PHE A 479 0.66 -5.02 -16.31
C PHE A 479 -0.43 -5.60 -17.21
N LEU A 480 -0.81 -4.88 -18.27
CA LEU A 480 -1.81 -5.34 -19.24
C LEU A 480 -1.36 -6.60 -19.98
N ASP A 481 -0.12 -6.63 -20.47
CA ASP A 481 0.46 -7.80 -21.13
C ASP A 481 0.50 -9.01 -20.19
N TYR A 482 0.96 -8.80 -18.95
CA TYR A 482 0.96 -9.81 -17.89
C TYR A 482 -0.45 -10.34 -17.59
N ALA A 483 -1.43 -9.45 -17.45
CA ALA A 483 -2.81 -9.82 -17.18
C ALA A 483 -3.42 -10.62 -18.34
N GLU A 484 -3.24 -10.16 -19.58
CA GLU A 484 -3.75 -10.84 -20.77
C GLU A 484 -3.13 -12.24 -20.92
N GLU A 485 -1.81 -12.37 -20.77
CA GLU A 485 -1.13 -13.67 -20.88
C GLU A 485 -1.57 -14.64 -19.78
N LYS A 486 -1.46 -14.21 -18.52
CA LYS A 486 -1.74 -15.06 -17.36
C LYS A 486 -3.19 -15.51 -17.32
N PHE A 487 -4.13 -14.57 -17.42
CA PHE A 487 -5.55 -14.89 -17.29
C PHE A 487 -6.13 -15.47 -18.57
N GLY A 488 -5.58 -15.14 -19.74
CA GLY A 488 -5.87 -15.83 -20.99
C GLY A 488 -5.50 -17.32 -20.92
N GLU A 489 -4.35 -17.67 -20.36
CA GLU A 489 -3.97 -19.07 -20.13
C GLU A 489 -4.90 -19.77 -19.13
N ILE A 490 -5.14 -19.15 -17.97
CA ILE A 490 -5.93 -19.73 -16.87
C ILE A 490 -7.37 -20.02 -17.30
N TYR A 491 -8.00 -19.08 -18.01
CA TYR A 491 -9.41 -19.14 -18.42
C TYR A 491 -9.63 -19.65 -19.86
N GLY A 492 -8.55 -19.84 -20.63
CA GLY A 492 -8.59 -20.40 -21.98
C GLY A 492 -9.24 -19.48 -23.02
N LEU A 493 -8.90 -18.20 -22.97
CA LEU A 493 -9.45 -17.13 -23.83
C LEU A 493 -8.74 -17.02 -25.19
#